data_AF-A0A542N1S8-F1
#
_entry.id   AF-A0A542N1S8-F1
#
_cell.length_a   1.000
_cell.length_b   1.000
_cell.length_c   1.000
_cell.angle_alpha   90.00
_cell.angle_beta   90.00
_cell.angle_gamma   90.00
#
_symmetry.space_group_name_H-M   'P 1'
#
loop_
_entity.id
_entity.type
_entity.pdbx_description
1 polymer ?
#
loop_
_entity_poly.entity_id
_entity_poly.type
_entity_poly.pdbx_seq_one_letter_code
_entity_poly.pdbx_strand_id
1 'polypeptide(L)'
;MPSRSTAAAASLVIVALSLAGCSFSLPVVESDASSSPTVATPAPSQTESDDTAGEDPMADALAERDQFLADQQLPLDGSPLVAVTPAQQEFIAQQRAFIESQGGTWDAQTESISLALAADACETAILNYHEVDAPLLQAHVASSPVFAQLIPADFPADQRAAAERNVASVMVFGAGFLCPEDGPQWEAAFTEVYG
;
A
#
# COMPACT_ATOMS: atom_id res chain seq x y z
N MET A 1 -7.47 48.19 -33.16
CA MET A 1 -8.93 48.06 -32.97
C MET A 1 -9.17 47.18 -31.75
N PRO A 2 -10.02 47.62 -30.80
CA PRO A 2 -10.29 46.92 -29.54
C PRO A 2 -11.53 46.01 -29.65
N SER A 3 -11.54 44.91 -28.89
CA SER A 3 -12.73 44.23 -28.30
C SER A 3 -12.18 43.02 -27.55
N ARG A 4 -12.07 42.97 -26.22
CA ARG A 4 -13.11 42.97 -25.17
C ARG A 4 -14.32 42.10 -25.53
N SER A 5 -14.37 40.91 -24.93
CA SER A 5 -15.62 40.27 -24.50
C SER A 5 -15.34 39.29 -23.37
N THR A 6 -15.51 39.78 -22.15
CA THR A 6 -15.82 39.02 -20.95
C THR A 6 -17.24 38.46 -21.06
N ALA A 7 -17.46 37.19 -20.75
CA ALA A 7 -18.77 36.69 -20.35
C ALA A 7 -18.58 35.55 -19.33
N ALA A 8 -18.83 35.88 -18.07
CA ALA A 8 -19.08 34.95 -17.00
C ALA A 8 -20.48 34.34 -17.16
N ALA A 9 -20.63 33.06 -16.86
CA ALA A 9 -21.94 32.45 -16.60
C ALA A 9 -21.78 31.41 -15.49
N ALA A 10 -22.04 31.84 -14.27
CA ALA A 10 -22.27 30.97 -13.13
C ALA A 10 -23.59 30.21 -13.34
N SER A 11 -23.58 28.89 -13.18
CA SER A 11 -24.79 28.08 -13.10
C SER A 11 -24.73 27.25 -11.82
N LEU A 12 -25.48 27.74 -10.83
CA LEU A 12 -25.77 27.11 -9.56
C LEU A 12 -26.83 26.03 -9.81
N VAL A 13 -26.50 24.77 -9.58
CA VAL A 13 -27.47 23.68 -9.57
C VAL A 13 -27.51 23.09 -8.17
N ILE A 14 -28.59 23.43 -7.45
CA ILE A 14 -28.97 22.84 -6.16
C ILE A 14 -29.75 21.57 -6.50
N VAL A 15 -29.21 20.39 -6.13
CA VAL A 15 -29.98 19.14 -6.13
C VAL A 15 -30.18 18.69 -4.69
N ALA A 16 -31.46 18.50 -4.35
CA ALA A 16 -31.98 18.26 -3.03
C ALA A 16 -31.70 16.85 -2.51
N LEU A 17 -31.45 16.77 -1.20
CA LEU A 17 -31.42 15.55 -0.39
C LEU A 17 -32.74 14.78 -0.51
N SER A 18 -32.65 13.46 -0.69
CA SER A 18 -33.71 12.54 -0.31
C SER A 18 -33.11 11.38 0.50
N LEU A 19 -33.42 11.39 1.80
CA LEU A 19 -33.20 10.28 2.73
C LEU A 19 -34.27 9.21 2.48
N ALA A 20 -33.83 8.00 2.17
CA ALA A 20 -34.65 6.79 2.27
C ALA A 20 -33.78 5.65 2.82
N GLY A 21 -34.02 5.29 4.08
CA GLY A 21 -33.43 4.12 4.70
C GLY A 21 -34.21 2.84 4.36
N CYS A 22 -33.54 1.70 4.53
CA CYS A 22 -34.08 0.38 4.90
C CYS A 22 -32.88 -0.56 5.08
N SER A 23 -32.57 -0.98 6.30
CA SER A 23 -33.04 -2.23 6.95
C SER A 23 -32.01 -3.35 6.81
N PHE A 24 -31.14 -3.44 7.81
CA PHE A 24 -30.25 -4.58 8.06
C PHE A 24 -31.08 -5.74 8.63
N SER A 25 -30.95 -6.94 8.07
CA SER A 25 -31.46 -8.19 8.65
C SER A 25 -30.31 -9.20 8.68
N LEU A 26 -29.83 -9.52 9.88
CA LEU A 26 -28.88 -10.60 10.12
C LEU A 26 -29.67 -11.88 10.45
N PRO A 27 -29.41 -13.02 9.81
CA PRO A 27 -29.91 -14.28 10.31
C PRO A 27 -29.12 -14.71 11.55
N VAL A 28 -29.85 -14.88 12.65
CA VAL A 28 -29.47 -15.68 13.82
C VAL A 28 -29.28 -17.12 13.35
N VAL A 29 -28.09 -17.68 13.52
CA VAL A 29 -27.88 -19.12 13.44
C VAL A 29 -27.90 -19.64 14.87
N GLU A 30 -28.98 -20.35 15.16
CA GLU A 30 -29.29 -20.99 16.43
C GLU A 30 -28.33 -22.17 16.66
N SER A 31 -27.62 -22.16 17.79
CA SER A 31 -26.79 -23.27 18.26
C SER A 31 -27.69 -24.40 18.74
N ASP A 32 -27.85 -25.45 17.93
CA ASP A 32 -28.46 -26.70 18.38
C ASP A 32 -27.37 -27.69 18.79
N ALA A 33 -27.12 -27.75 20.09
CA ALA A 33 -26.33 -28.78 20.73
C ALA A 33 -27.20 -30.06 20.81
N SER A 34 -26.91 -31.05 19.97
CA SER A 34 -27.48 -32.39 20.11
C SER A 34 -26.37 -33.42 20.34
N SER A 35 -26.20 -33.76 21.62
CA SER A 35 -25.33 -34.83 22.10
C SER A 35 -25.92 -36.20 21.80
N SER A 36 -25.12 -37.11 21.25
CA SER A 36 -25.15 -38.53 21.62
C SER A 36 -23.79 -39.21 21.41
N PRO A 37 -23.43 -40.18 22.27
CA PRO A 37 -22.05 -40.61 22.46
C PRO A 37 -21.69 -41.76 21.53
N THR A 38 -20.56 -41.65 20.82
CA THR A 38 -19.98 -42.77 20.07
C THR A 38 -18.56 -43.02 20.56
N VAL A 39 -18.45 -44.13 21.31
CA VAL A 39 -17.32 -45.07 21.48
C VAL A 39 -15.90 -44.53 21.21
N ALA A 40 -15.13 -44.45 22.29
CA ALA A 40 -13.70 -44.18 22.31
C ALA A 40 -12.90 -45.21 21.48
N THR A 41 -12.20 -44.71 20.46
CA THR A 41 -11.08 -45.40 19.80
C THR A 41 -9.79 -44.86 20.40
N PRO A 42 -8.79 -45.69 20.75
CA PRO A 42 -7.56 -45.22 21.38
C PRO A 42 -6.80 -44.27 20.45
N ALA A 43 -6.39 -43.14 21.02
CA ALA A 43 -5.62 -42.09 20.38
C ALA A 43 -4.30 -42.66 19.79
N PRO A 44 -3.86 -42.22 18.60
CA PRO A 44 -2.46 -42.35 18.25
C PRO A 44 -1.67 -41.47 19.21
N SER A 45 -0.67 -42.07 19.85
CA SER A 45 0.32 -41.39 20.67
C SER A 45 0.80 -40.13 19.96
N GLN A 46 0.65 -38.99 20.62
CA GLN A 46 1.39 -37.78 20.28
C GLN A 46 2.87 -38.16 20.36
N THR A 47 3.50 -38.35 19.20
CA THR A 47 4.94 -38.24 19.08
C THR A 47 5.28 -36.87 19.64
N GLU A 48 6.16 -36.87 20.65
CA GLU A 48 6.80 -35.68 21.19
C GLU A 48 7.05 -34.69 20.06
N SER A 49 6.42 -33.52 20.17
CA SER A 49 6.84 -32.36 19.40
C SER A 49 8.32 -32.19 19.69
N ASP A 50 9.13 -32.51 18.70
CA ASP A 50 10.54 -32.13 18.66
C ASP A 50 10.54 -30.62 18.85
N ASP A 51 10.88 -30.20 20.07
CA ASP A 51 11.18 -28.82 20.47
C ASP A 51 12.49 -28.44 19.77
N THR A 52 12.43 -28.43 18.44
CA THR A 52 13.39 -27.70 17.63
C THR A 52 13.03 -26.25 17.90
N ALA A 53 13.99 -25.48 18.41
CA ALA A 53 13.89 -24.03 18.52
C ALA A 53 13.49 -23.46 17.15
N GLY A 54 12.19 -23.38 16.91
CA GLY A 54 11.60 -22.86 15.70
C GLY A 54 11.65 -21.36 15.82
N GLU A 55 12.44 -20.74 14.94
CA GLU A 55 12.47 -19.29 14.79
C GLU A 55 11.01 -18.81 14.58
N ASP A 56 10.61 -17.79 15.34
CA ASP A 56 9.27 -17.20 15.20
C ASP A 56 9.30 -16.37 13.91
N PRO A 57 8.60 -16.80 12.84
CA PRO A 57 8.72 -16.15 11.53
C PRO A 57 8.35 -14.67 11.58
N MET A 58 7.44 -14.29 12.49
CA MET A 58 7.09 -12.89 12.68
C MET A 58 8.24 -12.11 13.35
N ALA A 59 8.94 -12.72 14.31
CA ALA A 59 10.10 -12.10 14.93
C ALA A 59 11.24 -11.88 13.91
N ASP A 60 11.43 -12.83 12.99
CA ASP A 60 12.41 -12.72 11.92
C ASP A 60 12.04 -11.60 10.94
N ALA A 61 10.78 -11.54 10.47
CA ALA A 61 10.31 -10.47 9.59
C ALA A 61 10.44 -9.07 10.24
N LEU A 62 10.18 -8.97 11.55
CA LEU A 62 10.36 -7.70 12.28
C LEU A 62 11.85 -7.33 12.41
N ALA A 63 12.72 -8.29 12.66
CA ALA A 63 14.16 -8.07 12.71
C ALA A 63 14.72 -7.66 11.35
N GLU A 64 14.25 -8.28 10.27
CA GLU A 64 14.59 -7.91 8.90
C GLU A 64 14.12 -6.50 8.56
N ARG A 65 12.88 -6.14 8.91
CA ARG A 65 12.38 -4.78 8.70
C ARG A 65 13.25 -3.75 9.40
N ASP A 66 13.62 -4.02 10.65
CA ASP A 66 14.46 -3.09 11.42
C ASP A 66 15.87 -2.97 10.81
N GLN A 67 16.42 -4.07 10.29
CA GLN A 67 17.68 -4.06 9.56
C GLN A 67 17.56 -3.27 8.24
N PHE A 68 16.47 -3.46 7.49
CA PHE A 68 16.17 -2.70 6.28
C PHE A 68 16.13 -1.19 6.57
N LEU A 69 15.39 -0.76 7.61
CA LEU A 69 15.30 0.64 8.00
C LEU A 69 16.68 1.23 8.35
N ALA A 70 17.53 0.45 9.04
CA ALA A 70 18.88 0.84 9.38
C ALA A 70 19.79 0.96 8.13
N ASP A 71 19.72 -0.01 7.22
CA ASP A 71 20.52 -0.03 5.99
C ASP A 71 20.12 1.09 5.03
N GLN A 72 18.83 1.38 4.95
CA GLN A 72 18.28 2.50 4.20
C GLN A 72 18.49 3.85 4.92
N GLN A 73 18.98 3.85 6.17
CA GLN A 73 19.21 5.04 6.98
C GLN A 73 17.98 5.96 7.06
N LEU A 74 16.80 5.35 7.21
CA LEU A 74 15.52 6.08 7.26
C LEU A 74 15.32 6.69 8.66
N PRO A 75 15.15 8.02 8.78
CA PRO A 75 14.92 8.65 10.08
C PRO A 75 13.56 8.27 10.66
N LEU A 76 13.55 7.89 11.93
CA LEU A 76 12.34 7.52 12.68
C LEU A 76 11.74 8.68 13.50
N ASP A 77 12.32 9.87 13.39
CA ASP A 77 11.93 11.06 14.15
C ASP A 77 10.86 11.92 13.44
N GLY A 78 10.41 11.49 12.26
CA GLY A 78 9.44 12.21 11.43
C GLY A 78 10.04 13.36 10.61
N SER A 79 11.36 13.50 10.57
CA SER A 79 12.01 14.42 9.62
C SER A 79 11.76 13.98 8.16
N PRO A 80 11.71 14.93 7.20
CA PRO A 80 11.56 14.58 5.78
C PRO A 80 12.69 13.67 5.30
N LEU A 81 12.33 12.68 4.47
CA LEU A 81 13.28 11.75 3.88
C LEU A 81 14.10 12.44 2.78
N VAL A 82 15.38 12.12 2.72
CA VAL A 82 16.33 12.57 1.70
C VAL A 82 17.16 11.36 1.27
N ALA A 83 17.49 11.26 -0.02
CA ALA A 83 18.24 10.12 -0.52
C ALA A 83 19.68 10.11 0.02
N VAL A 84 20.05 9.05 0.76
CA VAL A 84 21.38 8.90 1.38
C VAL A 84 22.15 7.72 0.82
N THR A 85 21.49 6.61 0.52
CA THR A 85 22.15 5.44 -0.08
C THR A 85 22.32 5.63 -1.60
N PRO A 86 23.29 4.96 -2.25
CA PRO A 86 23.44 5.02 -3.70
C PRO A 86 22.17 4.59 -4.45
N ALA A 87 21.47 3.55 -3.98
CA ALA A 87 20.23 3.07 -4.58
C ALA A 87 19.11 4.12 -4.50
N GLN A 88 18.94 4.76 -3.34
CA GLN A 88 17.99 5.87 -3.18
C GLN A 88 18.34 7.05 -4.09
N GLN A 89 19.62 7.40 -4.19
CA GLN A 89 20.07 8.51 -5.05
C GLN A 89 19.78 8.22 -6.52
N GLU A 90 19.99 6.99 -6.96
CA GLU A 90 19.69 6.57 -8.32
C GLU A 90 18.18 6.60 -8.59
N PHE A 91 17.37 6.01 -7.71
CA PHE A 91 15.90 6.08 -7.78
C PHE A 91 15.42 7.53 -7.91
N ILE A 92 15.85 8.41 -7.01
CA ILE A 92 15.45 9.82 -7.00
C ILE A 92 15.95 10.57 -8.23
N ALA A 93 17.17 10.29 -8.70
CA ALA A 93 17.68 10.89 -9.93
C ALA A 93 16.83 10.51 -11.15
N GLN A 94 16.45 9.23 -11.27
CA GLN A 94 15.60 8.77 -12.38
C GLN A 94 14.17 9.31 -12.27
N GLN A 95 13.59 9.30 -11.07
CA GLN A 95 12.22 9.80 -10.84
C GLN A 95 12.14 11.32 -11.10
N ARG A 96 13.15 12.09 -10.66
CA ARG A 96 13.30 13.51 -10.96
C ARG A 96 13.38 13.75 -12.46
N ALA A 97 14.26 13.04 -13.16
CA ALA A 97 14.44 13.19 -14.60
C ALA A 97 13.12 12.90 -15.35
N PHE A 98 12.37 11.88 -14.94
CA PHE A 98 11.06 11.55 -15.53
C PHE A 98 10.03 12.68 -15.35
N ILE A 99 9.91 13.25 -14.15
CA ILE A 99 8.97 14.34 -13.88
C ILE A 99 9.35 15.61 -14.62
N GLU A 100 10.64 15.97 -14.60
CA GLU A 100 11.14 17.16 -15.29
C GLU A 100 11.00 17.02 -16.82
N SER A 101 11.16 15.82 -17.37
CA SER A 101 10.95 15.57 -18.81
C SER A 101 9.51 15.83 -19.28
N GLN A 102 8.54 15.78 -18.34
CA GLN A 102 7.12 16.05 -18.59
C GLN A 102 6.74 17.51 -18.26
N GLY A 103 7.72 18.36 -17.96
CA GLY A 103 7.51 19.75 -17.57
C GLY A 103 7.06 19.94 -16.12
N GLY A 104 7.15 18.89 -15.29
CA GLY A 104 6.92 18.99 -13.86
C GLY A 104 8.10 19.59 -13.12
N THR A 105 7.91 19.92 -11.85
CA THR A 105 8.95 20.41 -10.95
C THR A 105 9.25 19.38 -9.88
N TRP A 106 10.53 19.21 -9.56
CA TRP A 106 10.97 18.38 -8.45
C TRP A 106 11.36 19.23 -7.25
N ASP A 107 10.76 18.95 -6.09
CA ASP A 107 11.09 19.61 -4.83
C ASP A 107 11.39 18.59 -3.73
N ALA A 108 11.79 19.10 -2.56
CA ALA A 108 12.16 18.27 -1.41
C ALA A 108 10.97 17.44 -0.87
N GLN A 109 9.74 17.94 -1.02
CA GLN A 109 8.55 17.21 -0.59
C GLN A 109 8.30 16.01 -1.50
N THR A 110 8.42 16.20 -2.82
CA THR A 110 8.28 15.14 -3.83
C THR A 110 9.32 14.05 -3.62
N GLU A 111 10.56 14.44 -3.29
CA GLU A 111 11.61 13.50 -2.91
C GLU A 111 11.25 12.68 -1.67
N SER A 112 10.85 13.35 -0.59
CA SER A 112 10.48 12.69 0.65
C SER A 112 9.32 11.72 0.47
N ILE A 113 8.30 12.09 -0.31
CA ILE A 113 7.15 11.22 -0.60
C ILE A 113 7.56 10.02 -1.46
N SER A 114 8.41 10.23 -2.47
CA SER A 114 8.87 9.15 -3.35
C SER A 114 9.66 8.09 -2.57
N LEU A 115 10.55 8.53 -1.66
CA LEU A 115 11.26 7.63 -0.75
C LEU A 115 10.32 6.92 0.21
N ALA A 116 9.32 7.62 0.77
CA ALA A 116 8.37 7.03 1.70
C ALA A 116 7.53 5.94 1.03
N LEU A 117 7.07 6.15 -0.20
CA LEU A 117 6.33 5.15 -0.97
C LEU A 117 7.17 3.89 -1.22
N ALA A 118 8.42 4.06 -1.65
CA ALA A 118 9.31 2.93 -1.91
C ALA A 118 9.65 2.15 -0.64
N ALA A 119 9.95 2.86 0.46
CA ALA A 119 10.23 2.24 1.75
C ALA A 119 9.01 1.48 2.31
N ASP A 120 7.81 2.08 2.28
CA ASP A 120 6.55 1.48 2.75
C ASP A 120 6.23 0.18 1.99
N ALA A 121 6.53 0.12 0.69
CA ALA A 121 6.38 -1.10 -0.11
C ALA A 121 7.38 -2.21 0.30
N CYS A 122 8.64 -1.85 0.52
CA CYS A 122 9.65 -2.81 0.95
C CYS A 122 9.37 -3.35 2.36
N GLU A 123 8.97 -2.48 3.30
CA GLU A 123 8.51 -2.91 4.63
C GLU A 123 7.29 -3.82 4.53
N THR A 124 6.34 -3.49 3.65
CA THR A 124 5.16 -4.33 3.42
C THR A 124 5.54 -5.71 2.88
N ALA A 125 6.49 -5.78 1.94
CA ALA A 125 6.97 -7.07 1.41
C ALA A 125 7.61 -7.90 2.51
N ILE A 126 8.54 -7.34 3.30
CA ILE A 126 9.19 -8.01 4.42
C ILE A 126 8.17 -8.55 5.43
N LEU A 127 7.19 -7.71 5.84
CA LEU A 127 6.17 -8.10 6.80
C LEU A 127 5.15 -9.12 6.26
N ASN A 128 5.16 -9.37 4.95
CA ASN A 128 4.40 -10.43 4.29
C ASN A 128 5.34 -11.52 3.73
N TYR A 129 6.51 -11.69 4.34
CA TYR A 129 7.47 -12.76 4.02
C TYR A 129 7.92 -12.77 2.55
N HIS A 130 8.03 -11.60 1.94
CA HIS A 130 8.38 -11.41 0.52
C HIS A 130 7.39 -12.04 -0.46
N GLU A 131 6.16 -12.33 -0.02
CA GLU A 131 5.08 -12.81 -0.87
C GLU A 131 4.23 -11.61 -1.32
N VAL A 132 4.48 -11.13 -2.54
CA VAL A 132 3.77 -9.98 -3.09
C VAL A 132 2.88 -10.40 -4.26
N ASP A 133 1.58 -10.16 -4.12
CA ASP A 133 0.58 -10.43 -5.15
C ASP A 133 -0.42 -9.27 -5.32
N ALA A 134 -1.35 -9.41 -6.27
CA ALA A 134 -2.37 -8.40 -6.55
C ALA A 134 -3.28 -8.10 -5.34
N PRO A 135 -3.79 -9.10 -4.59
CA PRO A 135 -4.48 -8.88 -3.32
C PRO A 135 -3.69 -8.05 -2.31
N LEU A 136 -2.40 -8.35 -2.11
CA LEU A 136 -1.55 -7.59 -1.18
C LEU A 136 -1.37 -6.15 -1.66
N LEU A 137 -1.13 -5.93 -2.95
CA LEU A 137 -1.04 -4.59 -3.52
C LEU A 137 -2.33 -3.78 -3.27
N GLN A 138 -3.49 -4.36 -3.54
CA GLN A 138 -4.78 -3.68 -3.31
C GLN A 138 -4.99 -3.36 -1.84
N ALA A 139 -4.68 -4.30 -0.95
CA ALA A 139 -4.77 -4.08 0.50
C ALA A 139 -3.83 -2.97 0.96
N HIS A 140 -2.56 -3.01 0.52
CA HIS A 140 -1.56 -2.01 0.83
C HIS A 140 -1.99 -0.61 0.38
N VAL A 141 -2.39 -0.44 -0.89
CA VAL A 141 -2.88 0.85 -1.42
C VAL A 141 -4.07 1.37 -0.61
N ALA A 142 -4.99 0.49 -0.20
CA ALA A 142 -6.17 0.87 0.56
C ALA A 142 -5.87 1.26 2.02
N SER A 143 -4.83 0.69 2.64
CA SER A 143 -4.51 0.91 4.06
C SER A 143 -3.31 1.82 4.32
N SER A 144 -2.44 2.06 3.33
CA SER A 144 -1.20 2.82 3.51
C SER A 144 -1.50 4.27 3.92
N PRO A 145 -0.95 4.74 5.06
CA PRO A 145 -1.02 6.15 5.44
C PRO A 145 -0.36 7.08 4.42
N VAL A 146 0.61 6.60 3.64
CA VAL A 146 1.27 7.40 2.59
C VAL A 146 0.30 7.64 1.43
N PHE A 147 -0.41 6.61 0.97
CA PHE A 147 -1.46 6.76 -0.04
C PHE A 147 -2.61 7.66 0.45
N ALA A 148 -3.05 7.49 1.69
CA ALA A 148 -4.11 8.30 2.29
C ALA A 148 -3.77 9.82 2.34
N GLN A 149 -2.49 10.18 2.44
CA GLN A 149 -2.03 11.57 2.40
C GLN A 149 -2.06 12.16 0.98
N LEU A 150 -1.90 11.33 -0.04
CA LEU A 150 -1.78 11.77 -1.44
C LEU A 150 -3.12 11.74 -2.18
N ILE A 151 -4.05 10.89 -1.75
CA ILE A 151 -5.29 10.61 -2.47
C ILE A 151 -6.49 10.97 -1.58
N PRO A 152 -7.09 12.16 -1.77
CA PRO A 152 -8.22 12.62 -0.98
C PRO A 152 -9.38 11.62 -0.92
N ALA A 153 -9.93 11.40 0.27
CA ALA A 153 -11.01 10.44 0.53
C ALA A 153 -12.29 10.71 -0.30
N ASP A 154 -12.50 11.95 -0.72
CA ASP A 154 -13.67 12.43 -1.45
C ASP A 154 -13.50 12.45 -2.97
N PHE A 155 -12.37 11.96 -3.50
CA PHE A 155 -12.20 11.77 -4.94
C PHE A 155 -13.30 10.86 -5.51
N PRO A 156 -13.94 11.25 -6.63
CA PRO A 156 -14.78 10.35 -7.41
C PRO A 156 -14.03 9.05 -7.76
N ALA A 157 -14.76 7.94 -7.88
CA ALA A 157 -14.15 6.61 -8.03
C ALA A 157 -13.16 6.50 -9.21
N ASP A 158 -13.47 7.13 -10.36
CA ASP A 158 -12.61 7.17 -11.54
C ASP A 158 -11.33 8.00 -11.30
N GLN A 159 -11.44 9.14 -10.62
CA GLN A 159 -10.29 9.97 -10.27
C GLN A 159 -9.40 9.30 -9.22
N ARG A 160 -10.02 8.63 -8.25
CA ARG A 160 -9.33 7.83 -7.23
C ARG A 160 -8.53 6.70 -7.87
N ALA A 161 -9.14 5.90 -8.75
CA ALA A 161 -8.45 4.81 -9.42
C ALA A 161 -7.25 5.30 -10.26
N ALA A 162 -7.41 6.44 -10.97
CA ALA A 162 -6.31 7.04 -11.71
C ALA A 162 -5.18 7.55 -10.78
N ALA A 163 -5.52 8.15 -9.64
CA ALA A 163 -4.55 8.60 -8.66
C ALA A 163 -3.81 7.41 -8.00
N GLU A 164 -4.53 6.37 -7.61
CA GLU A 164 -3.97 5.15 -7.00
C GLU A 164 -2.98 4.49 -7.96
N ARG A 165 -3.33 4.35 -9.24
CA ARG A 165 -2.42 3.84 -10.27
C ARG A 165 -1.13 4.67 -10.38
N ASN A 166 -1.24 6.00 -10.41
CA ASN A 166 -0.07 6.87 -10.58
C ASN A 166 0.85 6.85 -9.34
N VAL A 167 0.28 6.83 -8.14
CA VAL A 167 1.06 6.72 -6.89
C VAL A 167 1.70 5.34 -6.78
N ALA A 168 0.95 4.27 -7.07
CA ALA A 168 1.46 2.90 -7.08
C ALA A 168 2.57 2.70 -8.12
N SER A 169 2.57 3.41 -9.26
CA SER A 169 3.67 3.28 -10.21
C SER A 169 4.99 3.82 -9.66
N VAL A 170 4.96 4.91 -8.88
CA VAL A 170 6.15 5.46 -8.20
C VAL A 170 6.65 4.49 -7.13
N MET A 171 5.72 3.94 -6.34
CA MET A 171 5.99 2.93 -5.32
C MET A 171 6.70 1.71 -5.92
N VAL A 172 6.14 1.11 -6.97
CA VAL A 172 6.70 -0.07 -7.66
C VAL A 172 8.07 0.24 -8.27
N PHE A 173 8.19 1.39 -8.94
CA PHE A 173 9.46 1.81 -9.53
C PHE A 173 10.55 1.95 -8.47
N GLY A 174 10.24 2.58 -7.33
CA GLY A 174 11.17 2.73 -6.21
C GLY A 174 11.52 1.41 -5.51
N ALA A 175 10.55 0.49 -5.36
CA ALA A 175 10.78 -0.84 -4.81
C ALA A 175 11.85 -1.61 -5.61
N GLY A 176 11.89 -1.45 -6.94
CA GLY A 176 12.93 -2.00 -7.80
C GLY A 176 14.36 -1.54 -7.47
N PHE A 177 14.54 -0.45 -6.73
CA PHE A 177 15.84 0.02 -6.24
C PHE A 177 16.08 -0.34 -4.78
N LEU A 178 15.09 -0.16 -3.91
CA LEU A 178 15.25 -0.29 -2.45
C LEU A 178 15.14 -1.73 -1.95
N CYS A 179 14.32 -2.56 -2.61
CA CYS A 179 14.16 -3.99 -2.35
C CYS A 179 14.10 -4.76 -3.69
N PRO A 180 15.24 -4.84 -4.41
CA PRO A 180 15.27 -5.33 -5.80
C PRO A 180 14.82 -6.79 -5.95
N GLU A 181 14.86 -7.58 -4.89
CA GLU A 181 14.39 -8.97 -4.88
C GLU A 181 12.84 -9.05 -4.94
N ASP A 182 12.14 -8.07 -4.38
CA ASP A 182 10.68 -7.97 -4.39
C ASP A 182 10.12 -7.16 -5.58
N GLY A 183 10.96 -6.31 -6.17
CA GLY A 183 10.59 -5.44 -7.29
C GLY A 183 9.81 -6.14 -8.43
N PRO A 184 10.26 -7.30 -8.93
CA PRO A 184 9.54 -8.03 -9.97
C PRO A 184 8.13 -8.49 -9.56
N GLN A 185 7.93 -8.86 -8.28
CA GLN A 185 6.62 -9.25 -7.78
C GLN A 185 5.69 -8.05 -7.67
N TRP A 186 6.20 -6.89 -7.21
CA TRP A 186 5.47 -5.63 -7.22
C TRP A 186 5.05 -5.19 -8.64
N GLU A 187 5.93 -5.34 -9.63
CA GLU A 187 5.63 -5.04 -11.04
C GLU A 187 4.56 -5.98 -11.61
N ALA A 188 4.62 -7.27 -11.29
CA ALA A 188 3.62 -8.25 -11.70
C ALA A 188 2.24 -7.92 -11.09
N ALA A 189 2.19 -7.67 -9.77
CA ALA A 189 0.97 -7.28 -9.07
C ALA A 189 0.38 -5.98 -9.63
N PHE A 190 1.23 -4.98 -9.91
CA PHE A 190 0.80 -3.72 -10.50
C PHE A 190 0.17 -3.92 -11.89
N THR A 191 0.80 -4.76 -12.71
CA THR A 191 0.30 -5.07 -14.06
C THR A 191 -1.03 -5.82 -14.00
N GLU A 192 -1.22 -6.74 -13.04
CA GLU A 192 -2.49 -7.44 -12.87
C GLU A 192 -3.62 -6.49 -12.44
N VAL A 193 -3.34 -5.53 -11.55
CA VAL A 193 -4.35 -4.61 -11.02
C VAL A 193 -4.66 -3.45 -11.97
N TYR A 194 -3.66 -2.91 -12.69
CA TYR A 194 -3.76 -1.66 -13.44
C TYR A 194 -3.41 -1.76 -14.94
N GLY A 195 -3.00 -2.94 -15.43
CA GLY A 195 -2.55 -3.20 -16.80
C GLY A 195 -3.66 -3.33 -17.84
#